data_AF-A0A2Z2HXA4-F1
#
_entry.id   AF-A0A2Z2HXA4-F1
#
_cell.length_a   1.000
_cell.length_b   1.000
_cell.length_c   1.000
_cell.angle_alpha   90.00
_cell.angle_beta   90.00
_cell.angle_gamma   90.00
#
_symmetry.space_group_name_H-M   'P 1'
#
loop_
_entity.id
_entity.type
_entity.pdbx_description
1 polymer ?
#
loop_
_entity_poly.entity_id
_entity_poly.type
_entity_poly.pdbx_seq_one_letter_code
_entity_poly.pdbx_strand_id
1 'polypeptide(L)'
;MLEALAGNVPLLLLSVGLVLMALEAISPGANFVVVGVALVGAGLLGVFLPITSPFILAGLALGIGLVAAYIYHEFDFYGGKGTAQTKDSSSLAGATGYATRTITSRDGEVKLDEGGFAPYYSARTSGDSIEEGEEIIVLDPGGGNVLTVESLDAIADDEIDRALARDAQSRARRESEADETEPVGEAESDSRPLDDRERETEPSD
;
A
#
# COMPACT_ATOMS: atom_id res chain seq x y z
N MET A 1 18.36 47.83 -34.43
CA MET A 1 17.31 46.81 -34.21
C MET A 1 17.00 46.62 -32.73
N LEU A 2 17.99 46.31 -31.89
CA LEU A 2 17.79 46.15 -30.43
C LEU A 2 17.22 47.40 -29.74
N GLU A 3 17.59 48.59 -30.20
CA GLU A 3 17.13 49.86 -29.61
C GLU A 3 15.65 50.16 -29.90
N ALA A 4 15.13 49.72 -31.06
CA ALA A 4 13.71 49.79 -31.36
C ALA A 4 12.89 48.81 -30.50
N LEU A 5 13.51 47.70 -30.10
CA LEU A 5 12.91 46.71 -29.20
C LEU A 5 12.91 47.22 -27.75
N ALA A 6 14.03 47.78 -27.29
CA ALA A 6 14.18 48.36 -25.96
C ALA A 6 13.26 49.59 -25.73
N GLY A 7 12.97 50.35 -26.79
CA GLY A 7 12.02 51.48 -26.74
C GLY A 7 10.54 51.07 -26.67
N ASN A 8 10.21 49.80 -26.89
CA ASN A 8 8.83 49.30 -26.88
C ASN A 8 8.69 48.17 -25.85
N VAL A 9 8.23 48.54 -24.65
CA VAL A 9 8.11 47.61 -23.52
C VAL A 9 7.26 46.37 -23.85
N PRO A 10 6.07 46.47 -24.48
CA PRO A 10 5.32 45.29 -24.93
C PRO A 10 6.10 44.35 -25.84
N LEU A 11 6.78 44.88 -26.87
CA LEU A 11 7.59 44.07 -27.77
C LEU A 11 8.79 43.44 -27.07
N LEU A 12 9.41 44.16 -26.13
CA LEU A 12 10.49 43.64 -25.31
C LEU A 12 10.02 42.47 -24.44
N LEU A 13 8.88 42.61 -23.74
CA LEU A 13 8.30 41.54 -22.93
C LEU A 13 7.98 40.31 -23.79
N LEU A 14 7.35 40.52 -24.95
CA LEU A 14 7.04 39.45 -25.89
C LEU A 14 8.30 38.70 -26.35
N SER A 15 9.34 39.45 -26.72
CA SER A 15 10.59 38.89 -27.23
C SER A 15 11.36 38.13 -26.16
N VAL A 16 11.49 38.71 -24.96
CA VAL A 16 12.15 38.05 -23.82
C VAL A 16 11.39 36.80 -23.40
N GLY A 17 10.05 36.86 -23.35
CA GLY A 17 9.21 35.71 -23.05
C GLY A 17 9.40 34.55 -24.04
N LEU A 18 9.47 34.85 -25.34
CA LEU A 18 9.76 33.84 -26.37
C LEU A 18 11.16 33.24 -26.22
N VAL A 19 12.17 34.04 -25.88
CA VAL A 19 13.53 33.54 -25.60
C VAL A 19 13.52 32.61 -24.39
N LEU A 20 12.82 32.95 -23.31
CA LEU A 20 12.69 32.07 -22.13
C LEU A 20 11.99 30.75 -22.48
N MET A 21 10.95 30.78 -23.31
CA MET A 21 10.30 29.55 -23.80
C MET A 21 11.26 28.68 -24.63
N ALA A 22 12.09 29.30 -25.48
CA ALA A 22 13.09 28.57 -26.25
C ALA A 22 14.18 27.97 -25.36
N LEU A 23 14.61 28.67 -24.30
CA LEU A 23 15.58 28.15 -23.34
C LEU A 23 15.03 26.95 -22.56
N GLU A 24 13.77 26.98 -22.15
CA GLU A 24 13.10 25.82 -21.53
C GLU A 24 13.08 24.61 -22.48
N ALA A 25 12.85 24.84 -23.78
CA ALA A 25 12.82 23.76 -24.75
C ALA A 25 14.19 23.08 -24.94
N ILE A 26 15.30 23.78 -24.68
CA ILE A 26 16.66 23.23 -24.74
C ILE A 26 16.99 22.48 -23.44
N SER A 27 16.56 23.02 -22.29
CA SER A 27 16.82 22.45 -20.97
C SER A 27 15.52 22.35 -20.16
N PRO A 28 14.76 21.25 -20.34
CA PRO A 28 13.57 20.95 -19.54
C PRO A 28 13.82 21.02 -18.03
N GLY A 29 12.93 21.67 -17.28
CA GLY A 29 12.90 21.64 -15.80
C GLY A 29 13.36 22.92 -15.11
N ALA A 30 13.62 24.01 -15.83
CA ALA A 30 14.06 25.28 -15.24
C ALA A 30 12.90 26.21 -14.81
N ASN A 31 11.65 25.76 -14.97
CA ASN A 31 10.43 26.54 -14.71
C ASN A 31 10.36 27.86 -15.52
N PHE A 32 11.16 28.01 -16.58
CA PHE A 32 11.14 29.20 -17.42
C PHE A 32 9.84 29.32 -18.21
N VAL A 33 9.13 28.21 -18.41
CA VAL A 33 7.81 28.22 -19.06
C VAL A 33 6.81 29.15 -18.35
N VAL A 34 6.79 29.18 -17.03
CA VAL A 34 5.83 30.01 -16.25
C VAL A 34 6.11 31.49 -16.48
N VAL A 35 7.38 31.89 -16.34
CA VAL A 35 7.81 33.28 -16.57
C VAL A 35 7.68 33.64 -18.06
N GLY A 36 8.01 32.72 -18.96
CA GLY A 36 7.86 32.89 -20.40
C GLY A 36 6.42 33.16 -20.81
N VAL A 37 5.46 32.34 -20.36
CA VAL A 37 4.01 32.52 -20.62
C VAL A 37 3.51 33.86 -20.07
N ALA A 38 3.93 34.23 -18.86
CA ALA A 38 3.58 35.52 -18.26
C ALA A 38 4.00 36.71 -19.13
N LEU A 39 5.26 36.72 -19.59
CA LEU A 39 5.82 37.79 -20.40
C LEU A 39 5.25 37.81 -21.83
N VAL A 40 5.07 36.64 -22.45
CA VAL A 40 4.43 36.54 -23.78
C VAL A 40 2.98 37.02 -23.73
N GLY A 41 2.20 36.57 -22.75
CA GLY A 41 0.80 36.99 -22.59
C GLY A 41 0.66 38.49 -22.35
N ALA A 42 1.47 39.05 -21.45
CA ALA A 42 1.47 40.49 -21.18
C ALA A 42 1.97 41.31 -22.39
N GLY A 43 3.01 40.83 -23.07
CA GLY A 43 3.54 41.46 -24.29
C GLY A 43 2.54 41.45 -25.45
N LEU A 44 1.88 40.32 -25.71
CA LEU A 44 0.84 40.21 -26.74
C LEU A 44 -0.31 41.17 -26.46
N LEU A 45 -0.85 41.16 -25.24
CA LEU A 45 -1.92 42.07 -24.85
C LEU A 45 -1.46 43.54 -24.92
N GLY A 46 -0.21 43.82 -24.55
CA GLY A 46 0.38 45.15 -24.69
C GLY A 46 0.46 45.64 -26.14
N VAL A 47 0.79 44.76 -27.07
CA VAL A 47 0.85 45.07 -28.52
C VAL A 47 -0.56 45.23 -29.10
N PHE A 48 -1.50 44.35 -28.74
CA PHE A 48 -2.86 44.35 -29.30
C PHE A 48 -3.80 45.41 -28.71
N LEU A 49 -3.65 45.76 -27.43
CA LEU A 49 -4.47 46.75 -26.71
C LEU A 49 -3.75 48.11 -26.52
N PRO A 50 -2.82 48.45 -27.43
CA PRO A 50 -1.74 49.45 -27.27
C PRO A 50 -1.40 49.90 -25.84
N ILE A 51 -1.16 48.97 -24.91
CA ILE A 51 -0.86 49.29 -23.51
C ILE A 51 0.63 49.59 -23.39
N THR A 52 0.99 50.85 -23.14
CA THR A 52 2.39 51.28 -22.97
C THR A 52 2.79 51.50 -21.51
N SER A 53 1.84 51.53 -20.58
CA SER A 53 2.12 51.74 -19.16
C SER A 53 2.85 50.53 -18.55
N PRO A 54 4.10 50.71 -18.05
CA PRO A 54 4.86 49.61 -17.45
C PRO A 54 4.17 49.00 -16.23
N PHE A 55 3.44 49.79 -15.45
CA PHE A 55 2.72 49.30 -14.27
C PHE A 55 1.57 48.36 -14.64
N ILE A 56 0.82 48.69 -15.70
CA ILE A 56 -0.26 47.83 -16.18
C ILE A 56 0.30 46.53 -16.74
N LEU A 57 1.37 46.62 -17.54
CA LEU A 57 2.06 45.45 -18.11
C LEU A 57 2.66 44.56 -17.00
N ALA A 58 3.23 45.15 -15.96
CA ALA A 58 3.75 44.41 -14.81
C ALA A 58 2.64 43.69 -14.04
N GLY A 59 1.51 44.37 -13.78
CA GLY A 59 0.34 43.76 -13.15
C GLY A 59 -0.25 42.62 -13.99
N LEU A 60 -0.27 42.80 -15.31
CA LEU A 60 -0.74 41.78 -16.24
C LEU A 60 0.19 40.57 -16.29
N ALA A 61 1.51 40.80 -16.35
CA ALA A 61 2.50 39.73 -16.29
C ALA A 61 2.40 38.96 -14.96
N LEU A 62 2.22 39.66 -13.83
CA LEU A 62 2.01 39.02 -12.53
C LEU A 62 0.72 38.18 -12.51
N GLY A 63 -0.39 38.73 -12.99
CA GLY A 63 -1.67 38.03 -13.03
C GLY A 63 -1.63 36.78 -13.91
N ILE A 64 -1.10 36.90 -15.12
CA ILE A 64 -0.92 35.76 -16.05
C ILE A 64 0.07 34.77 -15.46
N GLY A 65 1.16 35.23 -14.84
CA GLY A 65 2.16 34.39 -14.20
C GLY A 65 1.59 33.60 -13.02
N LEU A 66 0.74 34.20 -12.19
CA LEU A 66 0.05 33.49 -11.11
C LEU A 66 -0.87 32.40 -11.65
N VAL A 67 -1.66 32.71 -12.68
CA VAL A 67 -2.54 31.73 -13.33
C VAL A 67 -1.72 30.61 -13.98
N ALA A 68 -0.65 30.95 -14.68
CA ALA A 68 0.26 29.98 -15.29
C ALA A 68 0.95 29.11 -14.23
N ALA A 69 1.40 29.70 -13.12
CA ALA A 69 2.00 28.96 -12.00
C ALA A 69 0.98 28.02 -11.34
N TYR A 70 -0.26 28.50 -11.13
CA TYR A 70 -1.34 27.69 -10.59
C TYR A 70 -1.65 26.50 -11.52
N ILE A 71 -1.81 26.74 -12.82
CA ILE A 71 -2.03 25.67 -13.81
C ILE A 71 -0.82 24.72 -13.84
N TYR A 72 0.39 25.27 -13.85
CA TYR A 72 1.61 24.46 -13.89
C TYR A 72 1.72 23.53 -12.69
N HIS A 73 1.36 24.00 -11.50
CA HIS A 73 1.35 23.20 -10.27
C HIS A 73 0.17 22.21 -10.22
N GLU A 74 -1.02 22.62 -10.65
CA GLU A 74 -2.23 21.79 -10.57
C GLU A 74 -2.21 20.65 -11.60
N PHE A 75 -1.71 20.92 -12.80
CA PHE A 75 -1.74 19.96 -13.92
C PHE A 75 -0.44 19.17 -14.09
N ASP A 76 0.55 19.38 -13.22
CA ASP A 76 1.85 18.71 -13.20
C ASP A 76 2.43 18.52 -14.61
N PHE A 77 2.55 19.63 -15.36
CA PHE A 77 2.89 19.58 -16.79
C PHE A 77 4.31 19.05 -17.04
N TYR A 78 5.15 19.01 -16.00
CA TYR A 78 6.55 18.55 -16.02
C TYR A 78 6.91 17.54 -14.93
N GLY A 79 6.16 17.42 -13.82
CA GLY A 79 6.28 16.30 -12.91
C GLY A 79 5.48 15.13 -13.47
N GLY A 80 6.20 14.10 -13.88
CA GLY A 80 5.64 13.00 -14.63
C GLY A 80 4.44 12.35 -13.94
N LYS A 81 3.45 12.03 -14.77
CA LYS A 81 2.96 10.64 -14.83
C LYS A 81 4.20 9.73 -14.97
N GLY A 82 4.88 9.41 -13.88
CA GLY A 82 6.16 8.69 -13.90
C GLY A 82 7.34 9.33 -13.16
N THR A 83 7.17 10.42 -12.39
CA THR A 83 7.96 10.45 -11.15
C THR A 83 7.42 9.29 -10.35
N ALA A 84 8.23 8.24 -10.20
CA ALA A 84 8.09 7.31 -9.11
C ALA A 84 8.23 8.18 -7.85
N GLN A 85 7.13 8.83 -7.48
CA GLN A 85 6.82 9.13 -6.11
C GLN A 85 7.16 7.84 -5.42
N THR A 86 8.27 7.84 -4.69
CA THR A 86 8.67 6.72 -3.85
C THR A 86 7.39 6.29 -3.21
N LYS A 87 6.87 5.13 -3.63
CA LYS A 87 5.67 4.54 -3.05
C LYS A 87 5.99 4.61 -1.58
N ASP A 88 5.31 5.54 -0.90
CA ASP A 88 5.69 5.95 0.46
C ASP A 88 5.79 4.64 1.23
N SER A 89 6.83 4.42 2.02
CA SER A 89 7.19 3.07 2.47
C SER A 89 5.98 2.33 3.10
N SER A 90 5.04 3.08 3.69
CA SER A 90 3.71 2.61 4.14
C SER A 90 2.86 1.84 3.11
N SER A 91 3.09 2.00 1.82
CA SER A 91 2.39 1.31 0.72
C SER A 91 3.02 -0.04 0.32
N LEU A 92 4.15 -0.42 0.94
CA LEU A 92 4.78 -1.72 0.73
C LEU A 92 4.24 -2.81 1.68
N ALA A 93 3.38 -2.47 2.65
CA ALA A 93 2.72 -3.46 3.49
C ALA A 93 1.86 -4.40 2.63
N GLY A 94 2.07 -5.71 2.79
CA GLY A 94 1.41 -6.75 2.00
C GLY A 94 2.01 -6.98 0.62
N ALA A 95 3.09 -6.29 0.23
CA ALA A 95 3.83 -6.60 -0.98
C ALA A 95 4.55 -7.95 -0.85
N THR A 96 4.63 -8.68 -1.96
CA THR A 96 5.34 -9.96 -2.06
C THR A 96 6.71 -9.79 -2.71
N GLY A 97 7.56 -10.78 -2.50
CA GLY A 97 8.87 -10.87 -3.13
C GLY A 97 9.59 -12.13 -2.71
N TYR A 98 10.90 -12.13 -2.84
CA TYR A 98 11.74 -13.26 -2.44
C TYR A 98 13.03 -12.81 -1.75
N ALA A 99 13.56 -13.69 -0.89
CA ALA A 99 14.83 -13.47 -0.21
C ALA A 99 16.01 -13.57 -1.19
N THR A 100 16.83 -12.53 -1.28
CA THR A 100 18.10 -12.55 -2.05
C THR A 100 19.29 -12.90 -1.16
N ARG A 101 19.10 -12.85 0.16
CA ARG A 101 20.05 -13.33 1.17
C ARG A 101 19.26 -13.84 2.37
N THR A 102 19.75 -14.91 3.01
CA THR A 102 19.15 -15.46 4.24
C THR A 102 18.80 -14.36 5.23
N ILE A 103 17.54 -14.35 5.66
CA ILE A 103 16.97 -13.31 6.52
C ILE A 103 16.93 -13.83 7.94
N THR A 104 17.39 -13.00 8.87
CA THR A 104 17.41 -13.26 10.30
C THR A 104 16.77 -12.08 11.03
N SER A 105 16.67 -12.15 12.35
CA SER A 105 16.19 -11.01 13.14
C SER A 105 17.13 -9.79 13.11
N ARG A 106 18.32 -9.90 12.51
CA ARG A 106 19.34 -8.83 12.51
C ARG A 106 19.69 -8.31 11.12
N ASP A 107 19.81 -9.21 10.15
CA ASP A 107 20.27 -8.93 8.79
C ASP A 107 19.54 -9.81 7.77
N GLY A 108 19.53 -9.36 6.52
CA GLY A 108 18.84 -10.02 5.41
C GLY A 108 18.57 -9.05 4.25
N GLU A 109 18.29 -9.59 3.07
CA GLU A 109 17.93 -8.80 1.89
C GLU A 109 16.82 -9.48 1.11
N VAL A 110 15.88 -8.67 0.62
CA VAL A 110 14.77 -9.10 -0.22
C VAL A 110 14.72 -8.29 -1.49
N LYS A 111 14.13 -8.90 -2.52
CA LYS A 111 13.69 -8.20 -3.71
C LYS A 111 12.17 -8.30 -3.80
N LEU A 112 11.50 -7.16 -3.81
CA LEU A 112 10.04 -7.10 -3.96
C LEU A 112 9.63 -7.15 -5.42
N ASP A 113 8.47 -7.74 -5.69
CA ASP A 113 7.85 -7.75 -7.03
C ASP A 113 7.36 -6.35 -7.42
N GLU A 114 6.94 -5.59 -6.41
CA GLU A 114 6.51 -4.20 -6.52
C GLU A 114 7.42 -3.27 -5.69
N GLY A 115 8.01 -2.26 -6.33
CA GLY A 115 8.87 -1.29 -5.63
C GLY A 115 9.61 -0.28 -6.52
N GLY A 116 9.45 -0.36 -7.85
CA GLY A 116 10.07 0.56 -8.81
C GLY A 116 11.36 0.01 -9.43
N PHE A 117 12.33 0.88 -9.73
CA PHE A 117 13.59 0.48 -10.33
C PHE A 117 14.53 -0.15 -9.28
N ALA A 118 14.84 -1.44 -9.42
CA ALA A 118 15.71 -2.23 -8.54
C ALA A 118 15.27 -2.26 -7.05
N PRO A 119 14.14 -2.91 -6.74
CA PRO A 119 13.50 -2.89 -5.42
C PRO A 119 14.19 -3.83 -4.41
N TYR A 120 15.47 -3.58 -4.13
CA TYR A 120 16.24 -4.30 -3.12
C TYR A 120 16.13 -3.59 -1.77
N TYR A 121 15.68 -4.31 -0.74
CA TYR A 121 15.48 -3.78 0.60
C TYR A 121 16.19 -4.67 1.62
N SER A 122 16.68 -4.06 2.70
CA SER A 122 17.11 -4.83 3.86
C SER A 122 15.89 -5.40 4.56
N ALA A 123 15.99 -6.62 5.07
CA ALA A 123 14.86 -7.31 5.67
C ALA A 123 15.22 -7.93 7.02
N ARG A 124 14.21 -8.05 7.89
CA ARG A 124 14.28 -8.78 9.16
C ARG A 124 13.04 -9.62 9.35
N THR A 125 13.20 -10.77 9.99
CA THR A 125 12.10 -11.66 10.40
C THR A 125 12.00 -11.70 11.93
N SER A 126 10.78 -11.74 12.45
CA SER A 126 10.50 -11.98 13.88
C SER A 126 10.41 -13.47 14.23
N GLY A 127 10.21 -14.33 13.23
CA GLY A 127 10.12 -15.78 13.37
C GLY A 127 11.46 -16.46 13.11
N ASP A 128 11.38 -17.64 12.50
CA ASP A 128 12.54 -18.41 12.08
C ASP A 128 13.28 -17.74 10.91
N SER A 129 14.53 -18.18 10.68
CA SER A 129 15.33 -17.70 9.57
C SER A 129 14.72 -18.12 8.24
N ILE A 130 14.63 -17.18 7.30
CA ILE A 130 14.10 -17.39 5.96
C ILE A 130 15.29 -17.59 5.03
N GLU A 131 15.31 -18.69 4.28
CA GLU A 131 16.46 -19.04 3.43
C GLU A 131 16.47 -18.25 2.12
N GLU A 132 17.64 -18.19 1.47
CA GLU A 132 17.76 -17.55 0.17
C GLU A 132 16.85 -18.22 -0.88
N GLY A 133 16.10 -17.40 -1.62
CA GLY A 133 15.16 -17.84 -2.65
C GLY A 133 13.74 -18.11 -2.17
N GLU A 134 13.48 -18.05 -0.87
CA GLU A 134 12.15 -18.27 -0.30
C GLU A 134 11.22 -17.06 -0.53
N GLU A 135 9.93 -17.33 -0.74
CA GLU A 135 8.92 -16.29 -0.98
C GLU A 135 8.50 -15.64 0.34
N ILE A 136 8.37 -14.31 0.32
CA ILE A 136 8.08 -13.51 1.50
C ILE A 136 6.91 -12.56 1.28
N ILE A 137 6.33 -12.11 2.38
CA ILE A 137 5.38 -11.01 2.43
C ILE A 137 5.84 -9.95 3.44
N VAL A 138 5.66 -8.68 3.09
CA VAL A 138 5.99 -7.55 3.98
C VAL A 138 4.88 -7.38 5.02
N LEU A 139 5.22 -7.61 6.28
CA LEU A 139 4.32 -7.39 7.42
C LEU A 139 4.29 -5.94 7.85
N ASP A 140 5.48 -5.34 7.98
CA ASP A 140 5.66 -3.95 8.36
C ASP A 140 6.73 -3.32 7.47
N PRO A 141 6.37 -2.33 6.65
CA PRO A 141 7.35 -1.64 5.83
C PRO A 141 8.32 -0.75 6.62
N GLY A 142 8.10 -0.56 7.92
CA GLY A 142 9.01 0.15 8.81
C GLY A 142 9.25 1.61 8.41
N GLY A 143 10.29 2.21 9.01
CA GLY A 143 10.77 3.55 8.69
C GLY A 143 12.19 3.49 8.12
N GLY A 144 12.34 3.66 6.80
CA GLY A 144 13.63 3.63 6.10
C GLY A 144 13.70 2.51 5.07
N ASN A 145 14.87 1.86 4.92
CA ASN A 145 15.13 0.78 3.94
C ASN A 145 15.10 -0.63 4.57
N VAL A 146 14.51 -0.78 5.75
CA VAL A 146 14.46 -2.05 6.49
C VAL A 146 13.01 -2.47 6.65
N LEU A 147 12.66 -3.59 6.02
CA LEU A 147 11.32 -4.18 6.05
C LEU A 147 11.28 -5.30 7.08
N THR A 148 10.14 -5.45 7.75
CA THR A 148 9.84 -6.66 8.53
C THR A 148 9.02 -7.59 7.64
N VAL A 149 9.52 -8.80 7.43
CA VAL A 149 8.96 -9.77 6.50
C VAL A 149 8.78 -11.12 7.18
N GLU A 150 7.90 -11.93 6.62
CA GLU A 150 7.67 -13.31 7.05
C GLU A 150 7.59 -14.22 5.82
N SER A 151 7.97 -15.50 5.99
CA SER A 151 7.87 -16.50 4.95
C SER A 151 6.41 -16.83 4.67
N LEU A 152 6.05 -16.92 3.39
CA LEU A 152 4.72 -17.35 2.98
C LEU A 152 4.45 -18.83 3.34
N ASP A 153 5.48 -19.67 3.32
CA ASP A 153 5.37 -21.08 3.67
C ASP A 153 5.14 -21.26 5.19
N ALA A 154 5.84 -20.48 6.01
CA ALA A 154 5.67 -20.52 7.47
C ALA A 154 4.25 -20.11 7.92
N ILE A 155 3.63 -19.12 7.25
CA ILE A 155 2.26 -18.70 7.54
C ILE A 155 1.26 -19.81 7.18
N ALA A 156 1.49 -20.51 6.06
CA ALA A 156 0.63 -21.61 5.63
C ALA A 156 0.70 -22.80 6.59
N ASP A 157 1.90 -23.16 7.05
CA ASP A 157 2.11 -24.25 8.00
C ASP A 157 1.43 -23.95 9.36
N ASP A 158 1.56 -22.73 9.89
CA ASP A 158 0.95 -22.31 11.16
C ASP A 158 -0.60 -22.36 11.15
N GLU A 159 -1.24 -22.01 10.02
CA GLU A 159 -2.70 -22.08 9.89
C GLU A 159 -3.20 -23.53 9.83
N ILE A 160 -2.48 -24.39 9.11
CA ILE A 160 -2.79 -25.81 8.97
C ILE A 160 -2.65 -26.52 10.32
N ASP A 161 -1.56 -26.28 11.05
CA ASP A 161 -1.32 -26.88 12.36
C ASP A 161 -2.37 -26.45 13.40
N ARG A 162 -2.78 -25.18 13.37
CA ARG A 162 -3.87 -24.68 14.23
C ARG A 162 -5.22 -25.28 13.84
N ALA A 163 -5.47 -25.57 12.58
CA ALA A 163 -6.68 -26.25 12.13
C ALA A 163 -6.67 -27.74 12.54
N LEU A 164 -5.54 -28.42 12.38
CA LEU A 164 -5.33 -29.82 12.78
C LEU A 164 -5.51 -29.99 14.30
N ALA A 165 -4.97 -29.09 15.11
CA ALA A 165 -5.13 -29.13 16.57
C ALA A 165 -6.61 -28.97 16.99
N ARG A 166 -7.37 -28.10 16.30
CA ARG A 166 -8.80 -27.93 16.55
C ARG A 166 -9.61 -29.16 16.15
N ASP A 167 -9.30 -29.80 15.02
CA ASP A 167 -9.98 -31.04 14.61
C ASP A 167 -9.67 -32.17 15.60
N ALA A 168 -8.41 -32.31 16.03
CA ALA A 168 -8.00 -33.29 17.03
C ALA A 168 -8.75 -33.13 18.37
N GLN A 169 -8.87 -31.89 18.88
CA GLN A 169 -9.66 -31.62 20.09
C GLN A 169 -11.15 -31.93 19.90
N SER A 170 -11.70 -31.61 18.73
CA SER A 170 -13.11 -31.88 18.43
C SER A 170 -13.41 -33.39 18.27
N ARG A 171 -12.44 -34.18 17.81
CA ARG A 171 -12.53 -35.65 17.74
C ARG A 171 -12.43 -36.26 19.14
N ALA A 172 -11.47 -35.83 19.95
CA ALA A 172 -11.32 -36.29 21.33
C ALA A 172 -12.58 -36.02 22.17
N ARG A 173 -13.24 -34.87 21.95
CA ARG A 173 -14.50 -34.53 22.62
C ARG A 173 -15.67 -35.41 22.16
N ARG A 174 -15.76 -35.72 20.86
CA ARG A 174 -16.77 -36.62 20.28
C ARG A 174 -16.60 -38.07 20.74
N GLU A 175 -15.35 -38.53 20.90
CA GLU A 175 -15.05 -39.85 21.47
C GLU A 175 -15.38 -39.93 22.96
N SER A 176 -15.21 -38.84 23.72
CA SER A 176 -15.58 -38.77 25.14
C SER A 176 -17.09 -38.75 25.37
N GLU A 177 -17.86 -38.10 24.48
CA GLU A 177 -19.34 -38.07 24.55
C GLU A 177 -19.98 -39.40 24.10
N ALA A 178 -19.27 -40.23 23.32
CA ALA A 178 -19.77 -41.52 22.84
C ALA A 178 -19.64 -42.66 23.88
N ASP A 179 -18.85 -42.49 24.94
CA ASP A 179 -18.66 -43.49 26.01
C ASP A 179 -19.63 -43.31 27.19
N GLU A 180 -20.43 -42.23 27.22
CA GLU A 180 -21.37 -41.92 28.31
C GLU A 180 -22.83 -42.33 28.04
N THR A 181 -23.14 -43.04 26.95
CA THR A 181 -24.52 -43.45 26.64
C THR A 181 -24.65 -44.96 26.44
N GLU A 182 -25.07 -45.68 27.49
CA GLU A 182 -25.89 -46.92 27.45
C GLU A 182 -26.39 -47.21 28.91
N PRO A 183 -27.50 -47.93 29.13
CA PRO A 183 -28.79 -47.34 29.54
C PRO A 183 -29.14 -47.51 31.04
N VAL A 184 -29.96 -46.58 31.55
CA VAL A 184 -30.55 -46.62 32.91
C VAL A 184 -31.89 -47.36 32.88
N GLY A 185 -32.07 -48.39 33.69
CA GLY A 185 -33.41 -48.96 33.89
C GLY A 185 -33.55 -50.25 34.71
N GLU A 186 -32.99 -50.33 35.92
CA GLU A 186 -33.38 -51.37 36.90
C GLU A 186 -33.89 -50.70 38.19
N ALA A 187 -35.22 -50.57 38.26
CA ALA A 187 -35.94 -50.29 39.48
C ALA A 187 -36.37 -51.62 40.10
N GLU A 188 -36.00 -51.85 41.37
CA GLU A 188 -36.91 -52.10 42.50
C GLU A 188 -36.16 -52.77 43.64
N SER A 189 -35.98 -51.99 44.72
CA SER A 189 -35.62 -52.46 46.05
C SER A 189 -36.87 -52.37 46.89
N ASP A 190 -37.44 -53.49 47.33
CA ASP A 190 -37.97 -53.56 48.70
C ASP A 190 -38.00 -54.99 49.21
N SER A 191 -37.58 -55.16 50.46
CA SER A 191 -37.60 -56.43 51.16
C SER A 191 -38.08 -56.20 52.58
N ARG A 192 -39.28 -56.72 52.91
CA ARG A 192 -39.68 -57.15 54.27
C ARG A 192 -40.79 -58.23 54.23
N PRO A 193 -40.92 -59.07 55.28
CA PRO A 193 -41.38 -60.46 55.19
C PRO A 193 -42.72 -60.76 55.92
N LEU A 194 -43.11 -62.05 55.90
CA LEU A 194 -44.26 -62.75 56.53
C LEU A 194 -45.51 -62.80 55.63
N ASP A 195 -46.30 -63.84 55.49
CA ASP A 195 -46.44 -65.24 55.96
C ASP A 195 -47.71 -65.74 55.24
N ASP A 196 -47.98 -67.04 55.35
CA ASP A 196 -49.24 -67.74 55.07
C ASP A 196 -49.59 -68.17 53.63
N ARG A 197 -49.65 -69.51 53.50
CA ARG A 197 -50.69 -70.35 52.85
C ARG A 197 -50.95 -70.12 51.35
N GLU A 198 -51.11 -71.11 50.49
CA GLU A 198 -51.47 -72.52 50.61
C GLU A 198 -51.24 -73.13 49.22
N ARG A 199 -51.05 -74.45 49.17
CA ARG A 199 -51.64 -75.43 48.21
C ARG A 199 -52.22 -74.85 46.89
N GLU A 200 -52.01 -75.41 45.70
CA GLU A 200 -51.95 -76.82 45.33
C GLU A 200 -51.71 -76.89 43.81
N THR A 201 -51.12 -78.01 43.37
CA THR A 201 -51.28 -78.72 42.08
C THR A 201 -50.90 -78.05 40.74
N GLU A 202 -49.76 -78.49 40.20
CA GLU A 202 -49.61 -79.44 39.06
C GLU A 202 -50.40 -79.26 37.72
N PRO A 203 -49.93 -79.86 36.59
CA PRO A 203 -49.54 -79.09 35.40
C PRO A 203 -50.14 -79.65 34.08
N SER A 204 -49.64 -79.12 32.94
CA SER A 204 -49.70 -79.72 31.59
C SER A 204 -51.07 -79.60 30.90
N ASP A 205 -51.21 -79.22 29.63
CA ASP A 205 -50.45 -79.46 28.40
C ASP A 205 -50.81 -78.35 27.38
#